data_AF-A0A966WUK6-F1
#
_entry.id   AF-A0A966WUK6-F1
#
_cell.length_a   1.000
_cell.length_b   1.000
_cell.length_c   1.000
_cell.angle_alpha   90.00
_cell.angle_beta   90.00
_cell.angle_gamma   90.00
#
_symmetry.space_group_name_H-M   'P 1'
#
loop_
_entity.id
_entity.type
_entity.pdbx_description
1 polymer ?
#
loop_
_entity_poly.entity_id
_entity_poly.type
_entity_poly.pdbx_seq_one_letter_code
_entity_poly.pdbx_strand_id
1 'polypeptide(L)' 'MTALVSLEPAPLRRLLKSGLRRGMASSDLASLLADDWQCSLDSPEAQALLAALQERGWLGRDGDLWKTKLG' A
#
# COMPACT_ATOMS: atom_id res chain seq x y z
N MET A 1 11.62 -12.29 11.48
CA MET A 1 11.71 -11.09 10.62
C MET A 1 11.72 -11.51 9.15
N THR A 2 10.59 -11.89 8.52
CA THR A 2 10.63 -12.15 7.05
C THR A 2 9.28 -12.24 6.32
N ALA A 3 8.19 -11.63 6.80
CA ALA A 3 6.92 -11.67 6.03
C ALA A 3 6.97 -10.87 4.71
N LEU A 4 7.84 -9.86 4.64
CA LEU A 4 7.96 -8.97 3.48
C LEU A 4 8.68 -9.58 2.27
N VAL A 5 9.64 -10.49 2.47
CA VAL A 5 10.52 -10.99 1.39
C VAL A 5 9.79 -11.95 0.46
N SER A 6 8.76 -12.64 0.95
CA SER A 6 7.99 -13.62 0.17
C SER A 6 6.74 -13.03 -0.51
N LEU A 7 6.53 -11.72 -0.40
CA LEU A 7 5.46 -11.02 -1.13
C LEU A 7 5.88 -10.84 -2.58
N GLU A 8 5.59 -11.84 -3.39
CA GLU A 8 5.32 -11.64 -4.81
C GLU A 8 3.89 -11.09 -4.90
N PRO A 9 3.69 -9.86 -5.41
CA PRO A 9 4.52 -9.17 -6.40
C PRO A 9 5.45 -8.06 -5.84
N ALA A 10 6.56 -7.80 -6.54
CA ALA A 10 7.52 -6.71 -6.26
C ALA A 10 6.90 -5.30 -6.05
N PRO A 11 5.90 -4.87 -6.84
CA PRO A 11 5.21 -3.61 -6.59
C PRO A 11 4.52 -3.55 -5.22
N LEU A 12 3.95 -4.66 -4.73
CA LEU A 12 3.33 -4.73 -3.40
C LEU A 12 4.34 -4.47 -2.27
N ARG A 13 5.55 -5.02 -2.42
CA ARG A 13 6.67 -4.72 -1.53
C ARG A 13 7.06 -3.25 -1.55
N ARG A 14 7.08 -2.61 -2.72
CA ARG A 14 7.37 -1.15 -2.81
C ARG A 14 6.28 -0.33 -2.13
N LEU A 15 5.01 -0.62 -2.38
CA LEU A 15 3.89 0.06 -1.74
C LEU A 15 3.99 0.00 -0.21
N LEU A 16 4.20 -1.20 0.34
CA LEU A 16 4.37 -1.39 1.77
C LEU A 16 5.66 -0.74 2.31
N LYS A 17 6.78 -0.82 1.57
CA LYS A 17 8.05 -0.19 1.98
C LYS A 17 8.00 1.33 1.95
N SER A 18 7.30 1.91 0.99
CA SER A 18 7.14 3.35 0.86
C SER A 18 6.18 3.90 1.92
N GLY A 19 5.13 3.16 2.29
CA GLY A 19 4.22 3.52 3.40
C GLY A 19 4.83 3.38 4.81
N LEU A 20 5.92 2.62 4.97
CA LEU A 20 6.56 2.31 6.25
C LEU A 20 7.28 3.48 6.93
N ARG A 21 7.83 4.46 6.20
CA ARG A 21 8.78 5.42 6.81
C ARG A 21 8.18 6.70 7.38
N ARG A 22 7.07 7.23 6.84
CA ARG A 22 6.55 8.54 7.26
C ARG A 22 5.02 8.69 7.24
N GLY A 23 4.29 7.66 6.79
CA GLY A 23 2.90 7.86 6.38
C GLY A 23 2.87 8.51 4.99
N MET A 24 2.05 7.96 4.11
CA MET A 24 1.97 8.36 2.71
C MET A 24 0.61 9.01 2.45
N ALA A 25 0.57 10.18 1.82
CA ALA A 25 -0.70 10.79 1.46
C ALA A 25 -1.40 9.98 0.36
N SER A 26 -2.73 10.11 0.26
CA SER A 26 -3.48 9.47 -0.83
C SER A 26 -2.97 9.86 -2.23
N SER A 27 -2.43 11.07 -2.40
CA SER A 27 -1.81 11.54 -3.66
C SER A 27 -0.53 10.80 -4.02
N ASP A 28 0.31 10.51 -3.03
CA ASP A 28 1.55 9.75 -3.21
C ASP A 28 1.21 8.29 -3.51
N LEU A 29 0.20 7.74 -2.82
CA LEU A 29 -0.28 6.39 -3.02
C LEU A 29 -0.91 6.22 -4.42
N ALA A 30 -1.67 7.21 -4.88
CA ALA A 30 -2.19 7.25 -6.26
C ALA A 30 -1.07 7.26 -7.30
N SER A 31 0.00 8.03 -7.05
CA SER A 31 1.16 8.08 -7.95
C SER A 31 1.88 6.73 -8.01
N LEU A 32 1.99 6.04 -6.87
CA LEU A 32 2.62 4.72 -6.77
C LEU A 32 1.77 3.65 -7.48
N LEU A 33 0.45 3.69 -7.33
CA LEU A 33 -0.47 2.81 -8.07
C LEU A 33 -0.41 3.05 -9.59
N ALA A 34 -0.30 4.31 -10.01
CA ALA A 34 -0.15 4.65 -11.42
C ALA A 34 1.19 4.17 -12.00
N ASP A 35 2.29 4.28 -11.25
CA ASP A 35 3.63 3.90 -11.71
C ASP A 35 3.85 2.37 -11.73
N ASP A 36 3.47 1.69 -10.65
CA ASP A 36 3.75 0.26 -10.46
C ASP A 36 2.63 -0.67 -10.99
N TRP A 37 1.37 -0.22 -11.00
CA TRP A 37 0.21 -1.02 -11.40
C TRP A 37 -0.59 -0.42 -12.56
N GLN A 38 -0.24 0.78 -13.03
CA GLN A 38 -0.98 1.48 -14.08
C GLN A 38 -2.47 1.62 -13.77
N CYS A 39 -2.83 1.71 -12.48
CA CYS A 39 -4.22 1.86 -12.04
C CYS A 39 -4.42 3.17 -11.26
N SER A 40 -5.66 3.64 -11.27
CA SER A 40 -6.05 4.79 -10.46
C SER A 40 -6.40 4.35 -9.03
N LEU A 41 -6.16 5.22 -8.06
CA LEU A 41 -6.60 5.01 -6.67
C LEU A 41 -8.12 4.80 -6.55
N ASP A 42 -8.89 5.44 -7.42
CA ASP A 42 -10.35 5.32 -7.46
C ASP A 42 -10.83 4.08 -8.21
N SER A 43 -9.91 3.27 -8.78
CA SER A 43 -10.29 2.05 -9.47
C SER A 43 -10.78 1.00 -8.47
N PRO A 44 -11.77 0.17 -8.84
CA PRO A 44 -12.28 -0.88 -7.97
C PRO A 44 -11.18 -1.88 -7.57
N GLU A 45 -10.20 -2.12 -8.44
CA GLU A 45 -9.06 -3.00 -8.17
C GLU A 45 -8.12 -2.40 -7.11
N ALA A 46 -7.84 -1.09 -7.19
CA ALA A 46 -7.03 -0.38 -6.19
C ALA A 46 -7.73 -0.38 -4.83
N GLN A 47 -9.03 -0.09 -4.80
CA GLN A 47 -9.84 -0.12 -3.58
C GLN A 47 -9.87 -1.52 -2.95
N ALA A 48 -10.06 -2.56 -3.76
CA ALA A 48 -10.03 -3.95 -3.30
C ALA A 48 -8.65 -4.33 -2.74
N LEU A 49 -7.56 -3.92 -3.37
CA LEU A 49 -6.20 -4.14 -2.88
C LEU A 49 -5.98 -3.44 -1.53
N LEU A 50 -6.36 -2.17 -1.40
CA LEU A 50 -6.23 -1.42 -0.16
C LEU A 50 -7.07 -2.02 0.97
N ALA A 51 -8.30 -2.44 0.68
CA ALA A 51 -9.15 -3.13 1.63
C ALA A 51 -8.50 -4.45 2.09
N ALA A 52 -8.01 -5.28 1.17
CA ALA A 52 -7.33 -6.54 1.51
C ALA A 52 -6.07 -6.32 2.35
N LEU A 53 -5.32 -5.24 2.09
CA LEU A 53 -4.15 -4.86 2.87
C LEU A 53 -4.52 -4.36 4.28
N GLN A 54 -5.66 -3.68 4.41
CA GLN A 54 -6.20 -3.26 5.71
C GLN A 54 -6.71 -4.45 6.53
N GLU A 55 -7.45 -5.37 5.91
CA GLU A 55 -7.95 -6.60 6.56
C GLU A 55 -6.82 -7.48 7.08
N ARG A 56 -5.73 -7.58 6.32
CA ARG A 56 -4.51 -8.29 6.73
C ARG A 56 -3.72 -7.55 7.82
N GLY A 57 -4.13 -6.34 8.16
CA GLY A 57 -3.44 -5.48 9.12
C GLY A 57 -2.11 -4.95 8.63
N TRP A 58 -1.79 -5.06 7.33
CA TRP A 58 -0.52 -4.61 6.75
C TRP A 58 -0.52 -3.13 6.40
N LEU A 59 -1.69 -2.56 6.17
CA LEU A 59 -1.88 -1.15 5.87
C LEU A 59 -2.96 -0.59 6.80
N GLY A 60 -2.78 0.63 7.26
CA GLY A 60 -3.76 1.34 8.07
C GLY A 60 -3.83 2.78 7.64
N ARG A 61 -5.02 3.36 7.73
CA ARG A 61 -5.21 4.79 7.51
C ARG A 61 -5.18 5.50 8.86
N ASP A 62 -4.36 6.54 8.97
CA ASP A 62 -4.22 7.41 10.13
C ASP A 62 -4.47 8.85 9.68
N GLY A 63 -5.73 9.28 9.76
CA GLY A 63 -6.21 10.52 9.15
C GLY A 63 -6.09 10.49 7.62
N ASP A 64 -5.29 11.41 7.06
CA ASP A 64 -5.00 11.50 5.62
C ASP A 64 -3.75 10.72 5.20
N LEU A 65 -3.11 10.01 6.12
CA LEU A 65 -1.88 9.27 5.88
C LEU A 65 -2.12 7.77 5.90
N TRP A 66 -1.59 7.09 4.90
CA TRP A 66 -1.50 5.65 4.81
C TRP A 66 -0.20 5.17 5.46
N LYS A 67 -0.33 4.36 6.50
CA LYS A 67 0.79 3.81 7.25
C LYS A 67 0.82 2.30 7.09
N THR A 68 1.99 1.77 6.81
CA THR A 68 2.18 0.33 6.77
C THR A 68 2.38 -0.20 8.18
N LYS A 69 1.51 -1.14 8.60
CA LYS A 69 1.54 -1.81 9.89
C LYS A 69 2.10 -3.22 9.71
N LEU A 70 3.39 -3.32 9.41
CA LEU A 70 4.08 -4.61 9.45
C LEU A 70 4.54 -4.84 10.88
N GLY A 71 3.73 -5.57 11.64
CA GLY A 71 4.09 -6.10 12.96
C GLY A 71 5.23 -7.10 12.87
#